data_AF-A0A1Q7QHJ3-F1
#
_entry.id   AF-A0A1Q7QHJ3-F1
#
_cell.length_a   1.000
_cell.length_b   1.000
_cell.length_c   1.000
_cell.angle_alpha   90.00
_cell.angle_beta   90.00
_cell.angle_gamma   90.00
#
_symmetry.space_group_name_H-M   'P 1'
#
loop_
_entity.id
_entity.type
_entity.pdbx_description
1 polymer ?
#
loop_
_entity_poly.entity_id
_entity_poly.type
_entity_poly.pdbx_seq_one_letter_code
_entity_poly.pdbx_strand_id
1 'polypeptide(L)'
;FFVIAPGILILFVALSARGAVSEGLAIFGSIVTVSGLILLVQDATDHYESWAYAWTLIFPGAIGLGMILYGLTARRPGNVRSGMRLVGIALVLFLLAAAFFEGIVGISGYQFDRTAGVVLGALIIALGALMLVLNLTSSGRRSR
;
A
#
# COMPACT_ATOMS: atom_id res chain seq x y z
N PHE A 1 10.13 -3.36 -15.42
CA PHE A 1 8.87 -3.39 -16.23
C PHE A 1 8.26 -4.77 -16.45
N PHE A 2 9.03 -5.84 -16.68
CA PHE A 2 8.53 -7.19 -17.07
C PHE A 2 7.49 -7.81 -16.12
N VAL A 3 7.50 -7.46 -14.82
CA VAL A 3 6.61 -8.05 -13.79
C VAL A 3 5.24 -7.35 -13.69
N ILE A 4 5.12 -6.07 -14.09
CA ILE A 4 3.87 -5.30 -13.98
C ILE A 4 2.84 -5.77 -15.01
N ALA A 5 3.30 -6.01 -16.25
CA ALA A 5 2.47 -6.40 -17.38
C ALA A 5 1.60 -7.65 -17.10
N PRO A 6 2.14 -8.79 -16.60
CA PRO A 6 1.32 -9.94 -16.25
C PRO A 6 0.35 -9.64 -15.10
N GLY A 7 0.75 -8.86 -14.09
CA GLY A 7 -0.14 -8.48 -12.98
C GLY A 7 -1.36 -7.67 -13.45
N ILE A 8 -1.14 -6.68 -14.32
CA ILE A 8 -2.22 -5.88 -14.91
C ILE A 8 -3.14 -6.74 -15.77
N LEU A 9 -2.57 -7.66 -16.57
CA LEU A 9 -3.36 -8.58 -17.37
C LEU A 9 -4.25 -9.47 -16.50
N ILE A 10 -3.71 -10.00 -15.40
CA ILE A 10 -4.47 -10.81 -14.43
C ILE A 10 -5.58 -9.98 -13.79
N LEU A 11 -5.29 -8.73 -13.38
CA LEU A 11 -6.31 -7.80 -12.85
C LEU A 11 -7.41 -7.54 -13.88
N PHE A 12 -7.04 -7.28 -15.13
CA PHE A 12 -8.01 -7.02 -16.19
C PHE A 12 -8.94 -8.22 -16.41
N VAL A 13 -8.38 -9.44 -16.45
CA VAL A 13 -9.15 -10.68 -16.53
C VAL A 13 -10.04 -10.86 -15.31
N ALA A 14 -9.51 -10.62 -14.11
CA ALA A 14 -10.24 -10.76 -12.85
C ALA A 14 -11.45 -9.81 -12.76
N LEU A 15 -11.31 -8.58 -13.25
CA LEU A 15 -12.40 -7.59 -13.21
C LEU A 15 -13.40 -7.78 -14.36
N SER A 16 -12.96 -8.32 -15.50
CA SER A 16 -13.83 -8.55 -16.66
C SER A 16 -14.63 -9.86 -16.55
N ALA A 17 -14.03 -10.89 -15.94
CA ALA A 17 -14.68 -12.17 -15.72
C ALA A 17 -15.62 -12.12 -14.50
N ARG A 18 -16.86 -12.59 -14.66
CA ARG A 18 -17.81 -12.77 -13.54
C ARG A 18 -17.72 -14.22 -13.05
N GLY A 19 -17.31 -14.45 -11.81
CA GLY A 19 -17.27 -15.80 -11.24
C GLY A 19 -16.64 -15.89 -9.86
N ALA A 20 -16.83 -17.01 -9.15
CA ALA A 20 -16.33 -17.18 -7.77
C ALA A 20 -14.80 -17.03 -7.63
N VAL A 21 -14.05 -17.34 -8.70
CA VAL A 21 -12.57 -17.27 -8.72
C VAL A 21 -12.04 -15.84 -8.94
N SER A 22 -12.88 -14.93 -9.47
CA SER A 22 -12.47 -13.57 -9.84
C SER A 22 -11.94 -12.74 -8.67
N GLU A 23 -12.47 -12.95 -7.47
CA GLU A 23 -11.99 -12.27 -6.26
C GLU A 23 -10.55 -12.63 -5.91
N GLY A 24 -10.24 -13.94 -5.89
CA GLY A 24 -8.88 -14.42 -5.63
C GLY A 24 -7.91 -13.98 -6.72
N LEU A 25 -8.37 -13.98 -7.97
CA LEU A 25 -7.58 -13.54 -9.12
C LEU A 25 -7.28 -12.04 -9.07
N ALA A 26 -8.23 -11.22 -8.61
CA ALA A 26 -8.01 -9.78 -8.43
C ALA A 26 -6.99 -9.50 -7.31
N ILE A 27 -7.04 -10.25 -6.22
CA ILE A 27 -6.04 -10.18 -5.15
C ILE A 27 -4.66 -10.57 -5.69
N PHE A 28 -4.57 -11.68 -6.43
CA PHE A 28 -3.32 -12.15 -6.99
C PHE A 28 -2.72 -11.16 -8.00
N GLY A 29 -3.55 -10.68 -8.94
CA GLY A 29 -3.13 -9.67 -9.91
C GLY A 29 -2.64 -8.39 -9.21
N SER A 30 -3.32 -7.95 -8.16
CA SER A 30 -2.91 -6.80 -7.36
C SER A 30 -1.55 -7.00 -6.70
N ILE A 31 -1.29 -8.17 -6.10
CA ILE A 31 0.02 -8.51 -5.50
C ILE A 31 1.14 -8.42 -6.54
N VAL A 32 0.92 -8.99 -7.72
CA VAL A 32 1.92 -9.00 -8.80
C VAL A 32 2.15 -7.57 -9.32
N THR A 33 1.09 -6.79 -9.55
CA THR A 33 1.20 -5.40 -10.00
C THR A 33 1.92 -4.52 -8.99
N VAL A 34 1.54 -4.59 -7.70
CA VAL A 34 2.17 -3.78 -6.65
C VAL A 34 3.64 -4.16 -6.46
N SER A 35 3.96 -5.46 -6.45
CA SER A 35 5.35 -5.94 -6.40
C SER A 35 6.15 -5.39 -7.59
N GLY A 36 5.58 -5.44 -8.79
CA GLY A 36 6.21 -4.90 -9.99
C GLY A 36 6.41 -3.37 -9.94
N LEU A 37 5.48 -2.62 -9.35
CA LEU A 37 5.60 -1.17 -9.16
C LEU A 37 6.70 -0.83 -8.15
N ILE A 38 6.82 -1.59 -7.06
CA ILE A 38 7.91 -1.43 -6.09
C ILE A 38 9.25 -1.63 -6.78
N LEU A 39 9.41 -2.74 -7.52
CA LEU A 39 10.64 -3.03 -8.26
C LEU A 39 10.94 -1.96 -9.31
N LEU A 40 9.93 -1.40 -9.97
CA LEU A 40 10.13 -0.31 -10.93
C LEU A 40 10.68 0.95 -10.26
N VAL A 41 10.13 1.32 -9.10
CA VAL A 41 10.63 2.47 -8.33
C VAL A 41 12.06 2.20 -7.87
N GLN A 42 12.33 1.02 -7.33
CA GLN A 42 13.66 0.64 -6.86
C GLN A 42 14.71 0.65 -7.97
N ASP A 43 14.38 0.16 -9.17
CA ASP A 43 15.25 0.17 -10.34
C ASP A 43 15.52 1.61 -10.83
N ALA A 44 14.51 2.48 -10.77
CA ALA A 44 14.65 3.89 -11.17
C ALA A 44 15.41 4.76 -10.16
N THR A 45 15.34 4.44 -8.87
CA THR A 45 15.99 5.22 -7.79
C THR A 45 17.24 4.56 -7.23
N ASP A 46 17.62 3.39 -7.75
CA ASP A 46 18.67 2.50 -7.23
C ASP A 46 18.53 2.22 -5.72
N HIS A 47 17.28 2.16 -5.22
CA HIS A 47 16.96 2.15 -3.78
C HIS A 47 16.41 0.80 -3.33
N TYR A 48 17.17 -0.26 -3.59
CA TYR A 48 16.77 -1.64 -3.30
C TYR A 48 16.58 -1.92 -1.80
N GLU A 49 17.23 -1.12 -0.96
CA GLU A 49 17.16 -1.23 0.49
C GLU A 49 15.76 -0.96 1.06
N SER A 50 14.91 -0.24 0.32
CA SER A 50 13.50 -0.07 0.67
C SER A 50 12.78 -1.40 0.87
N TRP A 51 13.32 -2.52 0.39
CA TRP A 51 12.77 -3.84 0.65
C TRP A 51 12.56 -4.13 2.15
N ALA A 52 13.34 -3.51 3.05
CA ALA A 52 13.18 -3.64 4.50
C ALA A 52 11.77 -3.24 4.99
N TYR A 53 11.10 -2.32 4.28
CA TYR A 53 9.78 -1.80 4.65
C TYR A 53 8.73 -1.90 3.52
N ALA A 54 9.13 -1.96 2.25
CA ALA A 54 8.23 -1.97 1.10
C ALA A 54 7.33 -3.21 1.00
N TRP A 55 7.75 -4.35 1.57
CA TRP A 55 6.95 -5.57 1.60
C TRP A 55 5.59 -5.39 2.28
N THR A 56 5.47 -4.43 3.20
CA THR A 56 4.21 -4.09 3.89
C THR A 56 3.14 -3.56 2.93
N LEU A 57 3.54 -2.93 1.83
CA LEU A 57 2.64 -2.51 0.75
C LEU A 57 2.12 -3.70 -0.05
N ILE A 58 2.86 -4.80 -0.10
CA ILE A 58 2.43 -6.04 -0.73
C ILE A 58 1.45 -6.77 0.19
N PHE A 59 1.88 -7.05 1.42
CA PHE A 59 1.07 -7.69 2.44
C PHE A 59 1.02 -6.82 3.69
N PRO A 60 -0.13 -6.23 4.06
CA PRO A 60 -1.50 -6.48 3.55
C PRO A 60 -1.98 -5.56 2.41
N GLY A 61 -1.18 -4.60 1.92
CA GLY A 61 -1.68 -3.51 1.08
C GLY A 61 -2.24 -3.93 -0.27
N ALA A 62 -1.51 -4.76 -1.02
CA ALA A 62 -1.93 -5.22 -2.34
C ALA A 62 -3.15 -6.15 -2.26
N ILE A 63 -3.28 -6.92 -1.17
CA ILE A 63 -4.51 -7.69 -0.91
C ILE A 63 -5.70 -6.75 -0.75
N GLY A 64 -5.55 -5.70 0.05
CA GLY A 64 -6.60 -4.71 0.24
C GLY A 64 -7.01 -4.02 -1.05
N LEU A 65 -6.05 -3.66 -1.91
CA LEU A 65 -6.30 -3.10 -3.24
C LEU A 65 -7.07 -4.07 -4.14
N GLY A 66 -6.70 -5.34 -4.17
CA GLY A 66 -7.43 -6.36 -4.94
C GLY A 66 -8.88 -6.53 -4.47
N MET A 67 -9.11 -6.53 -3.15
CA MET A 67 -10.45 -6.57 -2.57
C MET A 67 -11.28 -5.32 -2.92
N ILE A 68 -10.68 -4.12 -2.92
CA ILE A 68 -11.35 -2.88 -3.31
C ILE A 68 -11.75 -2.92 -4.78
N LEU A 69 -10.79 -3.20 -5.67
CA LEU A 69 -11.01 -3.22 -7.11
C LEU A 69 -12.11 -4.22 -7.48
N TYR A 70 -12.02 -5.44 -6.94
CA TYR A 70 -13.06 -6.44 -7.15
C TYR A 70 -14.40 -6.04 -6.52
N GLY A 71 -14.38 -5.52 -5.29
CA GLY A 71 -15.58 -5.11 -4.57
C GLY A 71 -16.37 -4.01 -5.29
N LEU A 72 -15.67 -3.07 -5.95
CA LEU A 72 -16.29 -2.04 -6.79
C LEU A 72 -16.95 -2.64 -8.03
N THR A 73 -16.27 -3.54 -8.73
CA THR A 73 -16.77 -4.16 -9.97
C THR A 73 -17.92 -5.15 -9.71
N ALA A 74 -17.80 -5.94 -8.64
CA ALA A 74 -18.80 -6.94 -8.24
C ALA A 74 -19.91 -6.38 -7.34
N ARG A 75 -19.91 -5.06 -7.05
CA ARG A 75 -20.84 -4.38 -6.13
C ARG A 75 -20.93 -5.04 -4.75
N ARG A 76 -19.79 -5.46 -4.21
CA ARG A 76 -19.65 -6.06 -2.88
C ARG A 76 -19.06 -5.04 -1.90
N PRO A 77 -19.89 -4.26 -1.18
CA PRO A 77 -19.40 -3.20 -0.28
C PRO A 77 -18.58 -3.75 0.89
N GLY A 78 -18.83 -5.00 1.32
CA GLY A 78 -18.03 -5.67 2.35
C GLY A 78 -16.56 -5.80 1.96
N ASN A 79 -16.27 -6.19 0.72
CA ASN A 79 -14.90 -6.30 0.20
C ASN A 79 -14.20 -4.95 0.17
N VAL A 80 -14.89 -3.89 -0.25
CA VAL A 80 -14.34 -2.53 -0.25
C VAL A 80 -14.01 -2.08 1.17
N ARG A 81 -14.89 -2.34 2.15
CA ARG A 81 -14.65 -1.94 3.55
C ARG A 81 -13.45 -2.68 4.15
N SER A 82 -13.38 -3.99 3.96
CA SER A 82 -12.26 -4.82 4.41
C SER A 82 -10.96 -4.43 3.72
N GLY A 83 -11.00 -4.23 2.41
CA GLY A 83 -9.84 -3.82 1.63
C GLY A 83 -9.30 -2.45 2.04
N MET A 84 -10.17 -1.46 2.30
CA MET A 84 -9.77 -0.15 2.83
C MET A 84 -9.08 -0.25 4.18
N ARG A 85 -9.53 -1.17 5.05
CA ARG A 85 -8.87 -1.42 6.34
C ARG A 85 -7.48 -2.02 6.14
N LEU A 86 -7.33 -2.98 5.24
CA LEU A 86 -6.04 -3.60 4.92
C LEU A 86 -5.05 -2.60 4.31
N VAL A 87 -5.50 -1.77 3.36
CA VAL A 87 -4.68 -0.69 2.79
C VAL A 87 -4.27 0.30 3.88
N GLY A 88 -5.19 0.70 4.77
CA GLY A 88 -4.87 1.58 5.89
C GLY A 88 -3.81 1.00 6.82
N ILE A 89 -3.94 -0.28 7.19
CA ILE A 89 -2.94 -0.99 8.02
C ILE A 89 -1.59 -1.05 7.31
N ALA A 90 -1.59 -1.43 6.02
CA ALA A 90 -0.37 -1.49 5.21
C ALA A 90 0.37 -0.16 5.16
N LEU A 91 -0.36 0.94 4.94
CA LEU A 91 0.21 2.28 4.92
C LEU A 91 0.80 2.66 6.28
N VAL A 92 0.09 2.42 7.38
CA VAL A 92 0.62 2.71 8.72
C VAL A 92 1.90 1.90 8.98
N LEU A 93 1.90 0.60 8.68
CA LEU A 93 3.09 -0.25 8.85
C LEU A 93 4.25 0.20 7.96
N PHE A 94 3.97 0.54 6.70
CA PHE A 94 4.96 1.05 5.76
C PHE A 94 5.61 2.34 6.28
N LEU A 95 4.80 3.31 6.72
CA LEU A 95 5.33 4.60 7.20
C LEU A 95 6.13 4.44 8.49
N LEU A 96 5.68 3.59 9.42
CA LEU A 96 6.42 3.30 10.65
C LEU A 96 7.75 2.59 10.36
N ALA A 97 7.72 1.56 9.51
CA ALA A 97 8.92 0.82 9.13
C ALA A 97 9.89 1.70 8.33
N ALA A 98 9.41 2.46 7.35
CA ALA A 98 10.22 3.40 6.58
C ALA A 98 10.86 4.45 7.49
N ALA A 99 10.10 5.08 8.39
CA ALA A 99 10.65 6.06 9.33
C ALA A 99 11.71 5.45 10.25
N PHE A 100 11.52 4.21 10.70
CA PHE A 100 12.51 3.50 11.52
C PHE A 100 13.78 3.16 10.72
N PHE A 101 13.64 2.49 9.57
CA PHE A 101 14.78 2.01 8.80
C PHE A 101 15.55 3.13 8.10
N GLU A 102 14.86 4.13 7.54
CA GLU A 102 15.52 5.28 6.89
C GLU A 102 16.01 6.30 7.92
N GLY A 103 15.22 6.58 8.96
CA GLY A 103 15.53 7.65 9.92
C GLY A 103 16.46 7.23 11.06
N ILE A 104 16.33 6.01 11.57
CA ILE A 104 17.10 5.53 12.73
C ILE A 104 18.24 4.63 12.29
N VAL A 105 17.97 3.65 11.43
CA VAL A 105 19.00 2.70 10.96
C VAL A 105 19.87 3.33 9.88
N GLY A 106 19.32 4.23 9.07
CA GLY A 106 20.06 4.94 8.01
C GLY A 106 20.58 4.00 6.94
N ILE A 107 19.79 2.98 6.60
CA ILE A 107 20.23 1.92 5.68
C ILE A 107 20.69 2.53 4.35
N SER A 108 19.93 3.47 3.79
CA SER A 108 20.04 3.93 2.40
C SER A 108 21.30 4.69 2.02
N GLY A 109 22.21 4.97 2.96
CA GLY A 109 23.52 5.56 2.67
C GLY A 109 23.50 6.98 2.06
N TYR A 110 22.33 7.53 1.72
CA TYR A 110 22.18 8.93 1.36
C TYR A 110 22.54 9.75 2.60
N GLN A 111 23.62 10.53 2.50
CA GLN A 111 23.92 11.59 3.46
C GLN A 111 22.86 12.70 3.39
N PHE A 112 21.61 12.39 3.70
CA PHE A 112 20.69 13.39 4.21
C PHE A 112 21.28 13.81 5.54
N ASP A 113 21.72 15.06 5.62
CA ASP A 113 22.11 15.69 6.88
C ASP A 113 21.08 15.27 7.94
N ARG A 114 21.51 14.65 9.06
CA ARG A 114 20.64 13.84 9.97
C ARG A 114 19.33 14.53 10.35
N THR A 115 19.31 15.85 10.30
CA THR A 115 18.17 16.73 10.55
C THR A 115 17.05 16.59 9.51
N ALA A 116 17.36 16.51 8.23
CA ALA A 116 16.37 16.43 7.16
C ALA A 116 15.60 15.11 7.17
N GLY A 117 16.27 13.98 7.41
CA GLY A 117 15.65 12.66 7.55
C GLY A 117 14.71 12.57 8.75
N VAL A 118 15.12 13.13 9.89
CA VAL A 118 14.29 13.17 11.11
C VAL A 118 13.08 14.08 10.94
N VAL A 119 13.25 15.24 10.29
CA VAL A 119 12.15 16.19 10.03
C VAL A 119 11.13 15.61 9.05
N LEU A 120 11.57 14.96 7.97
CA LEU A 120 10.69 14.28 7.03
C LEU A 120 9.98 13.08 7.67
N GLY A 121 10.69 12.26 8.44
CA GLY A 121 10.10 11.15 9.20
C GLY A 121 9.05 11.65 10.19
N ALA A 122 9.35 12.71 10.95
CA ALA A 122 8.41 13.32 11.88
C ALA A 122 7.17 13.92 11.17
N LEU A 123 7.34 14.55 10.01
CA LEU A 123 6.24 15.07 9.20
C LEU A 123 5.34 13.96 8.70
N ILE A 124 5.90 12.85 8.25
CA ILE A 124 5.13 11.69 7.76
C ILE A 124 4.37 11.01 8.91
N ILE A 125 5.00 10.87 10.08
CA ILE A 125 4.34 10.35 11.29
C ILE A 125 3.22 11.30 11.72
N ALA A 126 3.45 12.61 11.72
CA ALA A 126 2.45 13.60 12.05
C ALA A 126 1.27 13.59 11.07
N LEU A 127 1.54 13.44 9.77
CA LEU A 127 0.50 13.35 8.75
C LEU A 127 -0.31 12.05 8.88
N GLY A 128 0.35 10.92 9.15
CA GLY A 128 -0.30 9.63 9.40
C GLY A 128 -1.16 9.66 10.67
N ALA A 129 -0.66 10.23 11.75
CA ALA A 129 -1.41 10.45 12.98
C ALA A 129 -2.60 11.39 12.76
N LEU A 130 -2.41 12.48 12.01
CA LEU A 130 -3.47 13.41 11.66
C LEU A 130 -4.58 12.73 10.85
N MET A 131 -4.23 11.95 9.82
CA MET A 131 -5.20 11.20 9.04
C MET A 131 -5.96 10.17 9.87
N LEU A 132 -5.29 9.50 10.81
CA LEU A 132 -5.93 8.56 11.72
C LEU A 132 -6.95 9.28 12.63
N VAL A 133 -6.56 10.43 13.20
CA VAL A 133 -7.42 11.24 14.06
C VAL A 133 -8.60 11.82 13.27
N LEU A 134 -8.37 12.28 12.04
CA LEU A 134 -9.43 12.79 11.17
C LEU A 134 -10.42 11.69 10.75
N ASN A 135 -9.93 10.47 10.51
CA ASN A 135 -10.79 9.34 10.19
C ASN A 135 -11.66 8.92 11.39
N LEU A 136 -11.08 8.88 12.60
CA LEU A 136 -11.80 8.54 13.84
C LEU A 136 -12.84 9.60 14.22
N THR A 137 -12.55 10.89 13.98
CA THR A 137 -13.49 11.99 14.27
C THR A 137 -14.61 12.12 13.23
N SER A 138 -14.40 11.70 11.97
CA SER A 138 -15.42 11.74 10.92
C SER A 138 -16.58 10.73 11.11
N SER A 139 -16.37 9.67 11.89
CA SER A 139 -17.36 8.61 12.13
C SER A 139 -18.52 9.04 13.06
N GLY A 140 -18.40 10.19 13.74
CA GLY A 140 -19.41 10.69 14.68
C GLY A 140 -20.58 11.48 14.07
N ARG A 141 -20.64 11.65 12.74
CA ARG A 141 -21.63 12.55 12.08
C ARG A 141 -22.78 11.84 11.35
N ARG A 142 -22.91 10.51 11.48
CA ARG A 142 -23.94 9.70 10.80
C ARG A 142 -25.02 9.11 11.72
N SER A 143 -25.23 9.72 12.88
CA SER A 143 -26.35 9.37 13.77
C SER A 143 -27.03 10.64 14.30
N ARG A 144 -27.72 11.37 13.43
CA ARG A 144 -28.88 12.19 13.77
C ARG A 144 -29.86 12.17 12.61
#